data_AF-A0A0V8SNP5-F1
#
_entry.id   AF-A0A0V8SNP5-F1
#
_cell.length_a   1.000
_cell.length_b   1.000
_cell.length_c   1.000
_cell.angle_alpha   90.00
_cell.angle_beta   90.00
_cell.angle_gamma   90.00
#
_symmetry.space_group_name_H-M   'P 1'
#
loop_
_entity.id
_entity.type
_entity.pdbx_description
1 polymer ?
#
loop_
_entity_poly.entity_id
_entity_poly.type
_entity_poly.pdbx_seq_one_letter_code
_entity_poly.pdbx_strand_id
1 'polypeptide(L)'
;MVGATVGAVLLLGGCAGDGHSGGGAGEGAAPRDVAAVVDAADCAVRETVSAYGVGGGEGLPAAPRAGAVPDGFVPVAAVECRLAALAPGSGPSRVPVPELGAPAPGEVGDAPVPPGGAVGGPAVPGPSETEAPGTTSPGTRVDVVRLEGDLGPLLAQLRRPDQVPRPDQACAAMFQAVPVLYLVDADGRAVRAAWPTDACGFLRDGAGESVAALAEVDRQELTLP
;
A
#
# COMPACT_ATOMS: atom_id res chain seq x y z
N MET A 1 -22.63 -56.86 -2.57
CA MET A 1 -23.56 -56.90 -1.43
C MET A 1 -23.96 -55.46 -1.14
N VAL A 2 -25.23 -55.15 -1.36
CA VAL A 2 -25.82 -53.81 -1.24
C VAL A 2 -26.46 -53.72 0.14
N GLY A 3 -26.14 -52.69 0.91
CA GLY A 3 -26.74 -52.43 2.22
C GLY A 3 -27.14 -50.96 2.31
N ALA A 4 -28.42 -50.67 2.06
CA ALA A 4 -29.02 -49.36 2.23
C ALA A 4 -29.69 -49.29 3.61
N THR A 5 -29.26 -48.36 4.45
CA THR A 5 -29.95 -48.01 5.70
C THR A 5 -30.58 -46.64 5.57
N VAL A 6 -31.91 -46.65 5.48
CA VAL A 6 -32.79 -45.48 5.59
C VAL A 6 -32.97 -45.19 7.08
N GLY A 7 -32.54 -44.01 7.52
CA GLY A 7 -32.81 -43.49 8.86
C GLY A 7 -33.63 -42.21 8.76
N ALA A 8 -34.94 -42.32 8.93
CA ALA A 8 -35.83 -41.18 9.09
C ALA A 8 -35.82 -40.75 10.56
N VAL A 9 -35.52 -39.47 10.82
CA VAL A 9 -35.78 -38.82 12.10
C VAL A 9 -36.57 -37.55 11.85
N LEU A 10 -37.79 -37.55 12.39
CA LEU A 10 -38.73 -36.44 12.38
C LEU A 10 -39.10 -36.16 13.84
N LEU A 11 -38.99 -34.89 14.23
CA LEU A 11 -39.98 -34.08 14.96
C LEU A 11 -39.41 -33.21 16.11
N LEU A 12 -39.59 -31.89 15.88
CA LEU A 12 -40.25 -30.89 16.73
C LEU A 12 -39.59 -30.44 18.05
N GLY A 13 -39.22 -29.16 18.08
CA GLY A 13 -39.03 -28.38 19.31
C GLY A 13 -38.90 -26.90 18.99
N GLY A 14 -39.98 -26.13 19.19
CA GLY A 14 -39.97 -24.68 19.02
C GLY A 14 -39.47 -23.94 20.24
N CYS A 15 -38.81 -22.80 20.00
CA CYS A 15 -38.78 -21.65 20.89
C CYS A 15 -39.07 -20.41 20.05
N ALA A 16 -40.26 -19.83 20.24
CA ALA A 16 -40.51 -18.45 19.87
C ALA A 16 -39.75 -17.57 20.87
N GLY A 17 -38.60 -17.08 20.44
CA GLY A 17 -37.81 -16.06 21.14
C GLY A 17 -37.86 -14.77 20.34
N ASP A 18 -38.98 -14.06 20.40
CA ASP A 18 -39.05 -12.65 20.08
C ASP A 18 -38.20 -11.89 21.11
N GLY A 19 -37.00 -11.44 20.74
CA GLY A 19 -36.18 -10.71 21.70
C GLY A 19 -34.72 -10.41 21.36
N HIS A 20 -34.36 -10.12 20.11
CA HIS A 20 -33.21 -9.23 19.83
C HIS A 20 -33.21 -8.63 18.41
N SER A 21 -34.31 -7.98 18.03
CA SER A 21 -34.23 -6.90 17.03
C SER A 21 -33.69 -5.66 17.72
N GLY A 22 -32.52 -5.19 17.30
CA GLY A 22 -31.99 -3.89 17.72
C GLY A 22 -30.56 -3.88 18.22
N GLY A 23 -29.66 -4.74 17.69
CA GLY A 23 -28.25 -4.40 17.68
C GLY A 23 -28.07 -3.20 16.77
N GLY A 24 -28.17 -1.99 17.32
CA GLY A 24 -28.00 -0.74 16.58
C GLY A 24 -26.72 -0.81 15.77
N ALA A 25 -26.85 -0.94 14.45
CA ALA A 25 -25.80 -0.57 13.54
C ALA A 25 -25.43 0.85 13.93
N GLY A 26 -24.21 1.01 14.49
CA GLY A 26 -23.73 2.30 14.97
C GLY A 26 -24.02 3.34 13.91
N GLU A 27 -24.89 4.28 14.27
CA GLU A 27 -25.36 5.36 13.41
C GLU A 27 -24.14 6.19 13.02
N GLY A 28 -23.58 5.91 11.83
CA GLY A 28 -22.35 6.53 11.34
C GLY A 28 -21.28 5.62 10.73
N ALA A 29 -21.59 4.40 10.28
CA ALA A 29 -20.67 3.63 9.44
C ALA A 29 -21.14 3.66 7.97
N ALA A 30 -20.36 4.25 7.07
CA ALA A 30 -20.65 4.19 5.64
C ALA A 30 -20.23 2.81 5.10
N PRO A 31 -21.13 2.05 4.43
CA PRO A 31 -20.73 0.85 3.73
C PRO A 31 -19.83 1.20 2.54
N ARG A 32 -18.78 0.41 2.31
CA ARG A 32 -17.93 0.55 1.13
C ARG A 32 -18.57 -0.14 -0.07
N ASP A 33 -18.34 0.41 -1.24
CA ASP A 33 -18.63 -0.27 -2.49
C ASP A 33 -17.90 -1.62 -2.56
N VAL A 34 -18.53 -2.60 -3.20
CA VAL A 34 -17.91 -3.91 -3.45
C VAL A 34 -16.79 -3.76 -4.48
N ALA A 35 -15.63 -4.37 -4.21
CA ALA A 35 -14.49 -4.39 -5.11
C ALA A 35 -14.77 -5.19 -6.38
N ALA A 36 -14.17 -4.78 -7.50
CA ALA A 36 -14.19 -5.59 -8.71
C ALA A 36 -13.29 -6.82 -8.55
N VAL A 37 -13.76 -7.97 -9.04
CA VAL A 37 -12.92 -9.17 -9.23
C VAL A 37 -12.22 -9.05 -10.58
N VAL A 38 -10.91 -9.23 -10.58
CA VAL A 38 -10.05 -9.19 -11.77
C VAL A 38 -9.27 -10.50 -11.90
N ASP A 39 -8.70 -10.74 -13.09
CA ASP A 39 -8.02 -12.00 -13.39
C ASP A 39 -6.73 -12.21 -12.60
N ALA A 40 -6.05 -11.13 -12.21
CA ALA A 40 -4.81 -11.19 -11.41
C ALA A 40 -4.57 -9.88 -10.64
N ALA A 41 -3.72 -9.96 -9.61
CA ALA A 41 -3.23 -8.78 -8.91
C ALA A 41 -2.25 -8.00 -9.80
N ASP A 42 -2.50 -6.70 -9.99
CA ASP A 42 -1.65 -5.83 -10.81
C ASP A 42 -1.10 -4.67 -9.98
N CYS A 43 0.22 -4.68 -9.76
CA CYS A 43 0.94 -3.60 -9.09
C CYS A 43 1.42 -2.52 -10.07
N ALA A 44 1.36 -2.76 -11.39
CA ALA A 44 1.77 -1.85 -12.46
C ALA A 44 0.68 -0.81 -12.79
N VAL A 45 0.03 -0.28 -11.77
CA VAL A 45 -1.10 0.64 -11.89
C VAL A 45 -0.76 1.98 -11.25
N ARG A 46 -1.39 3.04 -11.76
CA ARG A 46 -1.14 4.42 -11.34
C ARG A 46 -1.29 4.63 -9.84
N GLU A 47 -2.31 4.01 -9.27
CA GLU A 47 -2.70 4.12 -7.88
C GLU A 47 -1.64 3.56 -6.94
N THR A 48 -0.88 2.56 -7.38
CA THR A 48 0.26 2.04 -6.62
C THR A 48 1.33 3.11 -6.47
N VAL A 49 1.67 3.82 -7.55
CA VAL A 49 2.69 4.88 -7.52
C VAL A 49 2.19 6.10 -6.74
N SER A 50 0.94 6.52 -6.97
CA SER A 50 0.38 7.70 -6.32
C SER A 50 0.16 7.52 -4.81
N ALA A 51 -0.09 6.30 -4.34
CA ALA A 51 -0.31 6.00 -2.92
C ALA A 51 0.89 6.37 -2.03
N TYR A 52 2.07 6.54 -2.62
CA TYR A 52 3.30 6.89 -1.93
C TYR A 52 3.78 8.31 -2.20
N GLY A 53 3.04 9.10 -2.99
CA GLY A 53 3.39 10.48 -3.32
C GLY A 53 4.62 10.62 -4.24
N VAL A 54 5.05 9.55 -4.90
CA VAL A 54 6.21 9.56 -5.82
C VAL A 54 5.70 9.68 -7.26
N GLY A 55 5.29 10.87 -7.66
CA GLY A 55 4.83 11.15 -9.03
C GLY A 55 3.37 10.75 -9.32
N GLY A 56 2.90 11.06 -10.53
CA GLY A 56 1.51 10.88 -10.96
C GLY A 56 1.19 9.53 -11.60
N GLY A 57 2.19 8.67 -11.81
CA GLY A 57 2.07 7.41 -12.55
C GLY A 57 1.67 7.63 -14.02
N GLU A 58 2.22 8.67 -14.66
CA GLU A 58 2.01 8.93 -16.08
C GLU A 58 2.41 7.70 -16.92
N GLY A 59 1.54 7.33 -17.87
CA GLY A 59 1.72 6.12 -18.68
C GLY A 59 1.23 4.82 -18.05
N LEU A 60 0.90 4.80 -16.75
CA LEU A 60 0.33 3.61 -16.10
C LEU A 60 -1.20 3.52 -16.26
N PRO A 61 -1.74 2.30 -16.44
CA PRO A 61 -3.18 2.06 -16.42
C PRO A 61 -3.79 2.43 -15.06
N ALA A 62 -5.09 2.72 -15.05
CA ALA A 62 -5.84 2.90 -13.81
C ALA A 62 -6.11 1.54 -13.17
N ALA A 63 -5.98 1.46 -11.86
CA ALA A 63 -6.27 0.29 -11.07
C ALA A 63 -7.77 -0.02 -11.07
N PRO A 64 -8.13 -1.29 -10.86
CA PRO A 64 -9.49 -1.64 -10.48
C PRO A 64 -9.92 -0.88 -9.22
N ARG A 65 -11.21 -0.56 -9.12
CA ARG A 65 -11.76 0.12 -7.94
C ARG A 65 -11.51 -0.75 -6.70
N ALA A 66 -10.86 -0.16 -5.69
CA ALA A 66 -10.75 -0.81 -4.39
C ALA A 66 -12.08 -0.77 -3.65
N GLY A 67 -12.39 -1.82 -2.87
CA GLY A 67 -13.65 -1.90 -2.16
C GLY A 67 -13.72 -3.01 -1.13
N ALA A 68 -14.93 -3.29 -0.64
CA ALA A 68 -15.23 -4.44 0.18
C ALA A 68 -15.03 -5.73 -0.60
N VAL A 69 -14.57 -6.78 0.08
CA VAL A 69 -14.42 -8.11 -0.51
C VAL A 69 -15.81 -8.66 -0.86
N PRO A 70 -16.05 -9.10 -2.11
CA PRO A 70 -17.34 -9.65 -2.52
C PRO A 70 -17.74 -10.88 -1.69
N ASP A 71 -19.04 -11.04 -1.44
CA ASP A 71 -19.56 -12.24 -0.81
C ASP A 71 -19.21 -13.49 -1.64
N GLY A 72 -18.79 -14.55 -0.95
CA GLY A 72 -18.38 -15.80 -1.59
C GLY A 72 -16.97 -15.78 -2.23
N PHE A 73 -16.27 -14.64 -2.24
CA PHE A 73 -14.84 -14.61 -2.57
C PHE A 73 -14.03 -15.20 -1.41
N VAL A 74 -13.34 -16.32 -1.65
CA VAL A 74 -12.57 -17.05 -0.64
C VAL A 74 -11.07 -16.89 -0.92
N PRO A 75 -10.40 -15.93 -0.30
CA PRO A 75 -8.99 -15.70 -0.55
C PRO A 75 -8.13 -16.76 0.11
N VAL A 76 -7.06 -17.13 -0.58
CA VAL A 76 -6.03 -18.09 -0.12
C VAL A 76 -4.65 -17.43 0.02
N ALA A 77 -4.47 -16.25 -0.57
CA ALA A 77 -3.27 -15.43 -0.43
C ALA A 77 -3.62 -13.93 -0.42
N ALA A 78 -2.64 -13.11 -0.06
CA ALA A 78 -2.66 -11.68 -0.29
C ALA A 78 -1.44 -11.27 -1.13
N VAL A 79 -1.58 -10.19 -1.89
CA VAL A 79 -0.47 -9.55 -2.62
C VAL A 79 -0.38 -8.10 -2.18
N GLU A 80 0.78 -7.71 -1.66
CA GLU A 80 1.08 -6.34 -1.27
C GLU A 80 2.04 -5.72 -2.29
N CYS A 81 1.66 -4.58 -2.85
CA CYS A 81 2.55 -3.80 -3.71
C CYS A 81 3.32 -2.81 -2.83
N ARG A 82 4.62 -3.01 -2.65
CA ARG A 82 5.48 -2.15 -1.82
C ARG A 82 6.40 -1.31 -2.68
N LEU A 83 6.57 -0.02 -2.41
CA LEU A 83 7.68 0.72 -3.01
C LEU A 83 9.01 0.24 -2.41
N ALA A 84 9.91 -0.22 -3.27
CA ALA A 84 11.20 -0.75 -2.85
C ALA A 84 12.04 0.30 -2.09
N ALA A 85 11.84 1.60 -2.38
CA ALA A 85 12.53 2.71 -1.71
C ALA A 85 12.11 2.90 -0.24
N LEU A 86 10.95 2.37 0.17
CA LEU A 86 10.39 2.52 1.52
C LEU A 86 10.45 1.24 2.34
N ALA A 87 10.88 0.12 1.74
CA ALA A 87 10.97 -1.15 2.43
C ALA A 87 12.16 -1.17 3.44
N PRO A 88 11.92 -1.48 4.72
CA PRO A 88 13.00 -1.61 5.69
C PRO A 88 13.91 -2.78 5.29
N GLY A 89 15.17 -2.48 4.95
CA GLY A 89 16.14 -3.47 4.47
C GLY A 89 16.55 -3.30 3.02
N SER A 90 15.87 -2.46 2.24
CA SER A 90 16.42 -1.88 1.01
C SER A 90 17.48 -0.85 1.36
N GLY A 91 18.58 -1.31 1.97
CA GLY A 91 19.80 -0.50 1.97
C GLY A 91 20.10 -0.12 0.52
N PRO A 92 20.67 1.06 0.25
CA PRO A 92 21.17 1.32 -1.09
C PRO A 92 22.00 0.11 -1.49
N SER A 93 21.76 -0.46 -2.68
CA SER A 93 22.76 -1.34 -3.30
C SER A 93 24.08 -0.66 -3.03
N ARG A 94 24.96 -1.32 -2.27
CA ARG A 94 26.27 -0.76 -1.96
C ARG A 94 26.97 -0.65 -3.30
N VAL A 95 26.74 0.43 -4.03
CA VAL A 95 27.67 0.91 -5.03
C VAL A 95 28.95 1.02 -4.21
N PRO A 96 29.98 0.23 -4.50
CA PRO A 96 31.25 0.42 -3.83
C PRO A 96 31.61 1.87 -4.09
N VAL A 97 31.47 2.71 -3.06
CA VAL A 97 31.99 4.07 -3.08
C VAL A 97 33.46 3.85 -3.34
N PRO A 98 34.00 4.29 -4.49
CA PRO A 98 35.45 4.27 -4.66
C PRO A 98 35.99 4.98 -3.44
N GLU A 99 36.88 4.32 -2.67
CA GLU A 99 37.50 4.97 -1.51
C GLU A 99 37.98 6.34 -1.98
N LEU A 100 37.32 7.39 -1.48
CA LEU A 100 37.88 8.73 -1.55
C LEU A 100 39.16 8.61 -0.74
N GLY A 101 40.28 8.50 -1.45
CA GLY A 101 41.59 8.34 -0.86
C GLY A 101 41.71 9.30 0.31
N ALA A 102 42.03 8.74 1.47
CA ALA A 102 42.13 9.50 2.70
C ALA A 102 42.94 10.78 2.44
N PRO A 103 42.45 11.97 2.83
CA PRO A 103 43.24 13.18 2.72
C PRO A 103 44.51 12.97 3.56
N ALA A 104 45.66 13.21 2.93
CA ALA A 104 46.94 13.15 3.62
C ALA A 104 46.88 14.06 4.86
N PRO A 105 47.33 13.58 6.03
CA PRO A 105 47.36 14.39 7.23
C PRO A 105 48.41 15.50 7.07
N GLY A 106 47.94 16.73 6.90
CA GLY A 106 48.74 17.94 7.06
C GLY A 106 48.60 18.89 5.89
N GLU A 107 47.71 19.87 6.03
CA GLU A 107 47.89 21.25 5.57
C GLU A 107 46.71 22.10 6.07
N VAL A 108 46.77 22.48 7.35
CA VAL A 108 45.91 23.54 7.89
C VAL A 108 46.60 24.85 7.53
N GLY A 109 46.26 25.40 6.36
CA GLY A 109 46.67 26.73 5.95
C GLY A 109 45.65 27.76 6.43
N ASP A 110 46.05 28.60 7.39
CA ASP A 110 45.37 29.84 7.75
C ASP A 110 45.29 30.77 6.52
N ALA A 111 44.18 30.74 5.81
CA ALA A 111 43.88 31.71 4.76
C ALA A 111 43.10 32.90 5.36
N PRO A 112 43.60 34.14 5.22
CA PRO A 112 42.91 35.32 5.73
C PRO A 112 41.63 35.61 4.93
N VAL A 113 40.57 35.93 5.67
CA VAL A 113 39.26 36.37 5.15
C VAL A 113 39.40 37.75 4.49
N PRO A 114 39.08 37.92 3.19
CA PRO A 114 39.02 39.25 2.58
C PRO A 114 37.71 39.97 2.96
N PRO A 115 37.75 41.25 3.35
CA PRO A 115 36.53 42.04 3.54
C PRO A 115 35.95 42.53 2.20
N GLY A 116 34.63 42.40 2.09
CA GLY A 116 33.69 43.22 1.32
C GLY A 116 34.14 43.88 0.01
N GLY A 117 33.61 43.38 -1.11
CA GLY A 117 33.59 44.09 -2.38
C GLY A 117 32.30 43.81 -3.14
N ALA A 118 31.41 44.80 -3.19
CA ALA A 118 30.26 44.81 -4.10
C ALA A 118 30.74 45.12 -5.52
N VAL A 119 30.37 44.29 -6.49
CA VAL A 119 30.51 44.60 -7.92
C VAL A 119 29.34 44.01 -8.68
N GLY A 120 28.54 44.90 -9.28
CA GLY A 120 27.60 44.55 -10.33
C GLY A 120 28.37 44.17 -11.59
N GLY A 121 28.11 42.96 -12.11
CA GLY A 121 28.63 42.48 -13.39
C GLY A 121 27.55 42.56 -14.48
N PRO A 122 27.95 42.70 -15.76
CA PRO A 122 27.03 42.80 -16.89
C PRO A 122 26.34 41.45 -17.16
N ALA A 123 25.17 41.52 -17.78
CA ALA A 123 24.38 40.38 -18.23
C ALA A 123 25.24 39.44 -19.09
N VAL A 124 25.44 38.22 -18.59
CA VAL A 124 26.05 37.13 -19.34
C VAL A 124 25.00 36.59 -20.32
N PRO A 125 25.27 36.52 -21.64
CA PRO A 125 24.39 35.84 -22.58
C PRO A 125 24.25 34.37 -22.16
N GLY A 126 23.00 33.92 -22.10
CA GLY A 126 22.62 32.63 -21.53
C GLY A 126 23.38 31.45 -22.14
N PRO A 127 23.67 30.40 -21.35
CA PRO A 127 24.29 29.20 -21.88
C PRO A 127 23.37 28.62 -22.96
N SER A 128 23.91 28.46 -24.16
CA SER A 128 23.33 27.58 -25.18
C SER A 128 22.96 26.27 -24.49
N GLU A 129 21.68 25.91 -24.60
CA GLU A 129 21.13 24.63 -24.15
C GLU A 129 21.88 23.52 -24.89
N THR A 130 23.01 23.11 -24.32
CA THR A 130 23.62 21.83 -24.62
C THR A 130 22.63 20.83 -24.04
N GLU A 131 21.79 20.31 -24.92
CA GLU A 131 20.84 19.23 -24.62
C GLU A 131 21.65 18.11 -23.96
N ALA A 132 21.57 18.06 -22.63
CA ALA A 132 22.20 17.00 -21.86
C ALA A 132 21.64 15.67 -22.39
N PRO A 133 22.47 14.63 -22.58
CA PRO A 133 21.98 13.32 -22.97
C PRO A 133 20.86 12.95 -22.02
N GLY A 134 19.65 12.79 -22.56
CA GLY A 134 18.42 12.71 -21.78
C GLY A 134 18.59 11.75 -20.63
N THR A 135 18.64 12.27 -19.41
CA THR A 135 18.74 11.46 -18.20
C THR A 135 17.44 10.67 -18.14
N THR A 136 17.46 9.42 -18.61
CA THR A 136 16.36 8.50 -18.40
C THR A 136 16.23 8.38 -16.90
N SER A 137 15.17 8.96 -16.33
CA SER A 137 14.95 8.88 -14.89
C SER A 137 14.89 7.40 -14.54
N PRO A 138 15.64 6.93 -13.52
CA PRO A 138 15.56 5.55 -13.11
C PRO A 138 14.10 5.28 -12.72
N GLY A 139 13.48 4.31 -13.39
CA GLY A 139 12.07 3.98 -13.20
C GLY A 139 11.71 3.68 -11.74
N THR A 140 10.43 3.76 -11.41
CA THR A 140 9.94 3.52 -10.04
C THR A 140 9.94 2.02 -9.73
N ARG A 141 10.62 1.59 -8.66
CA ARG A 141 10.69 0.18 -8.28
C ARG A 141 9.62 -0.21 -7.26
N VAL A 142 8.86 -1.24 -7.59
CA VAL A 142 7.78 -1.81 -6.78
C VAL A 142 8.07 -3.29 -6.54
N ASP A 143 8.07 -3.72 -5.28
CA ASP A 143 8.06 -5.12 -4.91
C ASP A 143 6.61 -5.63 -4.89
N VAL A 144 6.35 -6.68 -5.68
CA VAL A 144 5.12 -7.47 -5.63
C VAL A 144 5.35 -8.60 -4.65
N VAL A 145 4.76 -8.51 -3.47
CA VAL A 145 4.99 -9.45 -2.37
C VAL A 145 3.80 -10.35 -2.19
N ARG A 146 3.99 -11.66 -2.35
CA ARG A 146 2.96 -12.66 -2.09
C ARG A 146 3.03 -13.14 -0.65
N LEU A 147 1.89 -13.04 0.02
CA LEU A 147 1.72 -13.32 1.44
C LEU A 147 0.72 -14.48 1.62
N GLU A 148 1.05 -15.44 2.48
CA GLU A 148 0.20 -16.59 2.82
C GLU A 148 0.14 -16.82 4.33
N GLY A 149 -0.74 -17.71 4.76
CA GLY A 149 -0.93 -18.09 6.16
C GLY A 149 -2.39 -17.95 6.61
N ASP A 150 -2.59 -17.68 7.90
CA ASP A 150 -3.93 -17.41 8.43
C ASP A 150 -4.38 -15.99 8.03
N LEU A 151 -5.21 -15.90 6.99
CA LEU A 151 -5.81 -14.65 6.52
C LEU A 151 -6.95 -14.16 7.43
N GLY A 152 -7.41 -14.95 8.41
CA GLY A 152 -8.54 -14.62 9.27
C GLY A 152 -8.45 -13.23 9.92
N PRO A 153 -7.32 -12.88 10.59
CA PRO A 153 -7.13 -11.56 11.18
C PRO A 153 -7.19 -10.40 10.17
N LEU A 154 -6.57 -10.56 9.00
CA LEU A 154 -6.60 -9.56 7.93
C LEU A 154 -8.02 -9.35 7.39
N LEU A 155 -8.75 -10.44 7.11
CA LEU A 155 -10.13 -10.36 6.63
C LEU A 155 -11.06 -9.75 7.69
N ALA A 156 -10.84 -10.04 8.97
CA ALA A 156 -11.58 -9.42 10.06
C ALA A 156 -11.36 -7.90 10.09
N GLN A 157 -10.12 -7.43 9.88
CA GLN A 157 -9.83 -6.00 9.77
C GLN A 157 -10.51 -5.37 8.56
N LEU A 158 -10.35 -5.95 7.37
CA LEU A 158 -10.93 -5.41 6.13
C LEU A 158 -12.46 -5.29 6.17
N ARG A 159 -13.14 -6.17 6.93
CA ARG A 159 -14.60 -6.11 7.13
C ARG A 159 -15.06 -5.03 8.11
N ARG A 160 -14.16 -4.46 8.91
CA ARG A 160 -14.55 -3.36 9.82
C ARG A 160 -15.07 -2.21 8.98
N PRO A 161 -16.09 -1.46 9.44
CA PRO A 161 -16.52 -0.25 8.76
C PRO A 161 -15.52 0.90 8.93
N ASP A 162 -15.63 1.87 8.03
CA ASP A 162 -15.00 3.19 8.18
C ASP A 162 -15.68 3.94 9.32
N GLN A 163 -14.91 4.75 10.04
CA GLN A 163 -15.49 5.64 11.04
C GLN A 163 -15.85 6.96 10.36
N VAL A 164 -17.05 7.49 10.64
CA VAL A 164 -17.46 8.80 10.14
C VAL A 164 -16.99 9.90 11.12
N PRO A 165 -16.37 10.98 10.63
CA PRO A 165 -16.01 12.13 11.46
C PRO A 165 -17.24 12.79 12.08
N ARG A 166 -17.08 13.26 13.33
CA ARG A 166 -18.09 14.12 13.94
C ARG A 166 -18.04 15.52 13.30
N PRO A 167 -19.16 16.26 13.26
CA PRO A 167 -19.20 17.58 12.61
C PRO A 167 -18.17 18.61 13.11
N ASP A 168 -17.72 18.49 14.37
CA ASP A 168 -16.77 19.37 15.06
C ASP A 168 -15.37 18.75 15.23
N GLN A 169 -15.13 17.56 14.67
CA GLN A 169 -13.85 16.87 14.81
C GLN A 169 -12.78 17.50 13.91
N ALA A 170 -11.70 17.98 14.53
CA ALA A 170 -10.49 18.37 13.83
C ALA A 170 -9.54 17.18 13.68
N CYS A 171 -8.96 17.03 12.49
CA CYS A 171 -7.98 15.99 12.17
C CYS A 171 -6.62 16.63 11.88
N ALA A 172 -5.54 15.97 12.32
CA ALA A 172 -4.20 16.40 11.97
C ALA A 172 -3.99 16.24 10.45
N ALA A 173 -3.43 17.26 9.80
CA ALA A 173 -3.06 17.22 8.39
C ALA A 173 -1.77 16.39 8.20
N MET A 174 -1.89 15.08 8.38
CA MET A 174 -0.80 14.13 8.23
C MET A 174 -1.00 13.26 6.99
N PHE A 175 0.11 12.85 6.39
CA PHE A 175 0.12 11.86 5.34
C PHE A 175 0.43 10.48 5.93
N GLN A 176 -0.33 9.47 5.52
CA GLN A 176 -0.05 8.06 5.81
C GLN A 176 0.02 7.31 4.48
N ALA A 177 1.14 6.63 4.24
CA ALA A 177 1.26 5.72 3.12
C ALA A 177 0.33 4.52 3.36
N VAL A 178 -0.64 4.34 2.47
CA VAL A 178 -1.59 3.22 2.52
C VAL A 178 -1.11 2.14 1.54
N PRO A 179 -0.77 0.93 2.01
CA PRO A 179 -0.30 -0.12 1.12
C PRO A 179 -1.41 -0.56 0.16
N VAL A 180 -1.06 -0.77 -1.10
CA VAL A 180 -1.99 -1.40 -2.05
C VAL A 180 -2.02 -2.90 -1.80
N LEU A 181 -3.20 -3.40 -1.45
CA LEU A 181 -3.43 -4.79 -1.10
C LEU A 181 -4.44 -5.43 -2.06
N TYR A 182 -4.06 -6.58 -2.61
CA TYR A 182 -4.94 -7.49 -3.30
C TYR A 182 -5.15 -8.76 -2.46
N LEU A 183 -6.37 -9.29 -2.47
CA LEU A 183 -6.64 -10.65 -1.98
C LEU A 183 -6.82 -11.57 -3.18
N VAL A 184 -6.20 -12.74 -3.15
CA VAL A 184 -6.14 -13.67 -4.27
C VAL A 184 -6.79 -14.99 -3.89
N ASP A 185 -7.67 -15.51 -4.75
CA ASP A 185 -8.33 -16.80 -4.54
C ASP A 185 -7.54 -17.98 -5.15
N ALA A 186 -8.08 -19.18 -5.02
CA ALA A 186 -7.44 -20.40 -5.52
C ALA A 186 -7.35 -20.49 -7.05
N ASP A 187 -8.17 -19.72 -7.77
CA ASP A 187 -8.16 -19.64 -9.23
C ASP A 187 -7.18 -18.56 -9.74
N GLY A 188 -6.53 -17.84 -8.83
CA GLY A 188 -5.60 -16.75 -9.14
C GLY A 188 -6.28 -15.39 -9.36
N ARG A 189 -7.61 -15.33 -9.27
CA ARG A 189 -8.35 -14.08 -9.40
C ARG A 189 -8.08 -13.20 -8.18
N ALA A 190 -8.14 -11.89 -8.38
CA ALA A 190 -7.82 -10.93 -7.34
C ALA A 190 -8.93 -9.90 -7.12
N VAL A 191 -8.99 -9.39 -5.90
CA VAL A 191 -9.79 -8.20 -5.54
C VAL A 191 -8.89 -7.17 -4.88
N ARG A 192 -8.96 -5.91 -5.33
CA ARG A 192 -8.24 -4.82 -4.68
C ARG A 192 -9.01 -4.40 -3.43
N ALA A 193 -8.48 -4.72 -2.25
CA ALA A 193 -9.17 -4.45 -1.00
C ALA A 193 -9.02 -2.97 -0.60
N ALA A 194 -10.14 -2.34 -0.22
CA ALA A 194 -10.09 -1.05 0.44
C ALA A 194 -9.80 -1.23 1.93
N TRP A 195 -8.83 -0.48 2.45
CA TRP A 195 -8.55 -0.48 3.87
C TRP A 195 -9.62 0.28 4.65
N PRO A 196 -10.03 -0.22 5.82
CA PRO A 196 -10.86 0.55 6.71
C PRO A 196 -10.10 1.76 7.26
N THR A 197 -10.78 2.89 7.34
CA THR A 197 -10.24 4.14 7.90
C THR A 197 -10.91 4.57 9.20
N ASP A 198 -10.19 5.35 9.98
CA ASP A 198 -10.72 6.08 11.12
C ASP A 198 -11.43 7.37 10.67
N ALA A 199 -11.94 8.13 11.64
CA ALA A 199 -12.69 9.35 11.40
C ALA A 199 -11.85 10.45 10.71
N CYS A 200 -10.53 10.32 10.72
CA CYS A 200 -9.60 11.23 10.10
C CYS A 200 -9.04 10.72 8.75
N GLY A 201 -9.52 9.57 8.27
CA GLY A 201 -9.07 8.98 7.02
C GLY A 201 -7.78 8.18 7.13
N PHE A 202 -7.25 7.97 8.33
CA PHE A 202 -6.08 7.12 8.56
C PHE A 202 -6.48 5.65 8.64
N LEU A 203 -5.55 4.75 8.37
CA LEU A 203 -5.76 3.32 8.57
C LEU A 203 -6.13 3.05 10.02
N ARG A 204 -7.13 2.19 10.21
CA ARG A 204 -7.48 1.74 11.56
C ARG A 204 -6.35 0.93 12.19
N ASP A 205 -6.28 1.00 13.52
CA ASP A 205 -5.35 0.19 14.31
C ASP A 205 -5.46 -1.31 13.97
N GLY A 206 -4.32 -1.96 13.85
CA GLY A 206 -4.21 -3.37 13.50
C GLY A 206 -4.09 -3.64 12.00
N ALA A 207 -4.22 -2.63 11.13
CA ALA A 207 -4.13 -2.81 9.68
C ALA A 207 -2.74 -3.36 9.28
N GLY A 208 -1.67 -2.67 9.68
CA GLY A 208 -0.30 -3.09 9.36
C GLY A 208 0.08 -4.42 10.00
N GLU A 209 -0.29 -4.61 11.27
CA GLU A 209 -0.01 -5.82 12.03
C GLU A 209 -0.69 -7.05 11.41
N SER A 210 -1.90 -6.88 10.87
CA SER A 210 -2.63 -7.98 10.21
C SER A 210 -1.95 -8.47 8.93
N VAL A 211 -1.23 -7.59 8.21
CA VAL A 211 -0.42 -7.97 7.04
C VAL A 211 0.91 -8.55 7.49
N ALA A 212 1.57 -7.91 8.46
CA ALA A 212 2.87 -8.33 8.96
C ALA A 212 2.86 -9.72 9.63
N ALA A 213 1.69 -10.18 10.08
CA ALA A 213 1.50 -11.52 10.60
C ALA A 213 1.51 -12.63 9.52
N LEU A 214 1.37 -12.27 8.24
CA LEU A 214 1.40 -13.22 7.13
C LEU A 214 2.84 -13.56 6.75
N ALA A 215 3.04 -14.78 6.26
CA ALA A 215 4.32 -15.23 5.76
C ALA A 215 4.53 -14.73 4.33
N GLU A 216 5.65 -14.03 4.10
CA GLU A 216 6.13 -13.75 2.75
C GLU A 216 6.64 -15.05 2.12
N VAL A 217 5.98 -15.49 1.04
CA VAL A 217 6.32 -16.73 0.33
C VAL A 217 6.98 -16.48 -1.02
N ASP A 218 6.77 -15.30 -1.60
CA ASP A 218 7.38 -14.90 -2.86
C ASP A 218 7.51 -13.37 -2.93
N ARG A 219 8.51 -12.89 -3.68
CA ARG A 219 8.76 -11.48 -3.96
C ARG A 219 9.29 -11.30 -5.38
N GLN A 220 8.64 -10.42 -6.13
CA GLN A 220 9.08 -10.01 -7.45
C GLN A 220 9.31 -8.50 -7.51
N GLU A 221 10.46 -8.06 -8.02
CA GLU A 221 10.71 -6.64 -8.27
C GLU A 221 10.17 -6.26 -9.66
N LEU A 222 9.46 -5.13 -9.73
CA LEU A 222 8.94 -4.52 -10.94
C LEU A 222 9.49 -3.11 -11.09
N THR A 223 10.03 -2.79 -12.27
CA THR A 223 10.43 -1.42 -12.62
C THR A 223 9.34 -0.80 -13.49
N LEU A 224 8.70 0.25 -12.98
CA LEU A 224 7.71 1.06 -13.66
C LEU A 224 8.40 2.22 -14.41
N PRO A 225 7.82 2.69 -15.54
CA PRO A 225 8.35 3.81 -16.30
C PRO A 225 8.41 5.12 -15.50
#